data_AF-A0AAV5HH58-F1
#
_entry.id   AF-A0AAV5HH58-F1
#
_cell.length_a   1.000
_cell.length_b   1.000
_cell.length_c   1.000
_cell.angle_alpha   90.00
_cell.angle_beta   90.00
_cell.angle_gamma   90.00
#
_symmetry.space_group_name_H-M   'P 1'
#
loop_
_entity.id
_entity.type
_entity.pdbx_description
1 polymer ?
#
loop_
_entity_poly.entity_id
_entity_poly.type
_entity_poly.pdbx_seq_one_letter_code
_entity_poly.pdbx_strand_id
1 'polypeptide(L)'
;MTNCHFIWDFKGGVPYPGLNKHDKPRRVELYFSSWVIRAVESRRGDGQLSACEVTLVHYEDMGIPKDVAKLGVRHGMWGAVKKLHSGMRAYQNARKLDTSLSRCALI
;
A
#
# COMPACT_ATOMS: atom_id res chain seq x y z
N MET A 1 1.83 -7.44 17.49
CA MET A 1 1.98 -7.27 16.03
C MET A 1 3.42 -7.60 15.68
N THR A 2 3.66 -8.63 14.88
CA THR A 2 5.03 -8.98 14.42
C THR A 2 5.48 -7.96 13.37
N ASN A 3 6.79 -7.70 13.27
CA ASN A 3 7.32 -6.84 12.20
C ASN A 3 7.07 -7.52 10.85
N CYS A 4 6.42 -6.82 9.93
CA CYS A 4 6.14 -7.33 8.60
C CYS A 4 6.90 -6.52 7.57
N HIS A 5 7.64 -7.21 6.70
CA HIS A 5 8.35 -6.63 5.58
C HIS A 5 7.78 -7.23 4.30
N PHE A 6 7.18 -6.39 3.46
CA PHE A 6 6.67 -6.79 2.16
C PHE A 6 7.43 -6.03 1.09
N ILE A 7 8.32 -6.72 0.38
CA ILE A 7 9.10 -6.13 -0.70
C ILE A 7 8.58 -6.73 -1.99
N TRP A 8 8.08 -5.87 -2.88
CA TRP A 8 7.69 -6.22 -4.23
C TRP A 8 8.62 -5.49 -5.20
N ASP A 9 9.52 -6.24 -5.81
CA ASP A 9 10.36 -5.75 -6.91
C ASP A 9 9.85 -6.37 -8.21
N PHE A 10 9.47 -5.52 -9.17
CA PHE A 10 9.10 -5.93 -10.52
C PHE A 10 9.99 -5.18 -11.50
N LYS A 11 11.03 -5.87 -11.98
CA LYS A 11 11.85 -5.42 -13.11
C LYS A 11 11.32 -6.01 -14.40
N GLY A 12 10.66 -5.18 -15.20
CA GLY A 12 9.98 -5.60 -16.42
C GLY A 12 8.63 -6.22 -16.09
N GLY A 13 7.56 -5.75 -16.75
CA GLY A 13 6.25 -6.34 -16.54
C GLY A 13 6.29 -7.84 -16.86
N VAL A 14 5.81 -8.69 -15.95
CA VAL A 14 5.67 -10.13 -16.24
C VAL A 14 4.69 -10.25 -17.39
N PRO A 15 5.11 -10.80 -18.56
CA PRO A 15 4.21 -10.96 -19.68
C PRO A 15 3.13 -11.95 -19.29
N TYR A 16 1.89 -11.48 -19.32
CA TYR A 16 0.72 -12.32 -19.09
C TYR A 16 -0.04 -12.45 -20.41
N PRO A 17 -0.20 -13.66 -20.96
CA PRO A 17 -0.78 -13.87 -22.29
C PRO A 17 -2.18 -13.27 -22.47
N GLY A 18 -2.95 -13.13 -21.39
CA GLY A 18 -4.30 -12.54 -21.42
C GLY A 18 -4.34 -11.02 -21.29
N LEU A 19 -3.20 -10.33 -21.21
CA LEU A 19 -3.16 -8.89 -20.92
C LEU A 19 -2.23 -8.14 -21.88
N ASN A 20 -2.77 -7.84 -23.06
CA ASN A 20 -2.09 -7.10 -24.12
C ASN A 20 -1.58 -5.73 -23.64
N LYS A 21 -0.49 -5.25 -24.24
CA LYS A 21 -0.01 -3.89 -23.98
C LYS A 21 -0.98 -2.90 -24.66
N HIS A 22 -1.47 -1.96 -23.89
CA HIS A 22 -2.28 -0.85 -24.37
C HIS A 22 -1.51 0.46 -24.18
N ASP A 23 -1.68 1.40 -25.11
CA ASP A 23 -1.16 2.76 -24.95
C ASP A 23 -1.84 3.49 -23.80
N LYS A 24 -3.13 3.18 -23.56
CA LYS A 24 -3.94 3.69 -22.44
C LYS A 24 -4.85 2.58 -21.91
N PRO A 25 -4.84 2.28 -20.60
CA PRO A 25 -3.86 2.73 -19.61
C PRO A 25 -2.46 2.18 -19.92
N ARG A 26 -1.43 3.03 -19.81
CA ARG A 26 -0.03 2.62 -20.03
C ARG A 26 0.39 1.64 -18.95
N ARG A 27 0.96 0.50 -19.36
CA ARG A 27 1.62 -0.42 -18.44
C ARG A 27 2.97 0.15 -17.99
N VAL A 28 3.19 0.19 -16.68
CA VAL A 28 4.49 0.55 -16.09
C VAL A 28 5.45 -0.63 -16.25
N GLU A 29 6.65 -0.37 -16.79
CA GLU A 29 7.69 -1.38 -16.96
C GLU A 29 8.66 -1.45 -15.77
N LEU A 30 8.86 -0.31 -15.08
CA LEU A 30 9.71 -0.20 -13.89
C LEU A 30 8.84 0.12 -12.68
N TYR A 31 8.68 -0.85 -11.78
CA TYR A 31 7.85 -0.73 -10.60
C TYR A 31 8.54 -1.35 -9.38
N PHE A 32 8.77 -0.53 -8.36
CA PHE A 32 9.31 -0.97 -7.07
C PHE A 32 8.40 -0.45 -5.97
N SER A 33 7.97 -1.34 -5.08
CA SER A 33 7.13 -0.97 -3.95
C SER A 33 7.46 -1.83 -2.75
N SER A 34 7.79 -1.20 -1.63
CA SER A 34 8.13 -1.86 -0.39
C SER A 34 7.38 -1.25 0.77
N TRP A 35 6.87 -2.11 1.64
CA TRP A 35 6.18 -1.76 2.87
C TRP A 35 6.89 -2.38 4.05
N VAL A 36 7.17 -1.55 5.06
CA VAL A 36 7.66 -1.99 6.36
C VAL A 36 6.65 -1.55 7.40
N ILE A 37 6.16 -2.52 8.19
CA ILE A 37 5.19 -2.28 9.25
C ILE A 37 5.79 -2.76 10.56
N ARG A 38 5.88 -1.85 11.53
CA ARG A 38 6.45 -2.11 12.87
C ARG A 38 5.42 -1.82 13.93
N ALA A 39 5.34 -2.68 14.94
CA ALA A 39 4.57 -2.39 16.14
C ALA A 39 5.30 -1.32 16.96
N VAL A 40 4.58 -0.28 17.39
CA VAL A 40 5.13 0.81 18.20
C VAL A 40 4.19 1.15 19.34
N GLU A 41 4.72 1.79 20.37
CA GLU A 41 3.92 2.29 21.48
C GLU A 41 2.93 3.34 21.00
N SER A 42 1.72 3.27 21.54
CA SER A 42 0.73 4.30 21.31
C SER A 42 1.10 5.58 22.03
N ARG A 43 0.77 6.73 21.43
CA ARG A 43 0.91 8.05 22.08
C ARG A 43 0.02 8.21 23.34
N ARG A 44 -0.78 7.20 23.67
CA ARG A 44 -1.58 7.14 24.90
C ARG A 44 -0.74 6.94 26.17
N GLY A 45 0.53 6.53 26.04
CA GLY A 45 1.43 6.35 27.19
C GLY A 45 1.08 5.15 28.08
N ASP A 46 0.34 4.17 27.54
CA ASP A 46 -0.07 2.95 28.25
C ASP A 46 1.00 1.83 28.21
N GLY A 47 2.16 2.10 27.57
CA GLY A 47 3.22 1.13 27.34
C GLY A 47 2.82 -0.03 26.42
N GLN A 48 1.62 0.04 25.81
CA GLN A 48 1.12 -1.02 24.94
C GLN A 48 1.52 -0.75 23.49
N LEU A 49 1.97 -1.79 22.80
CA LEU A 49 2.26 -1.78 21.36
C LEU A 49 0.96 -1.85 20.53
N SER A 50 0.06 -0.90 20.78
CA SER A 50 -1.27 -0.82 20.14
C SER A 50 -1.31 0.07 18.89
N ALA A 51 -0.17 0.67 18.51
CA ALA A 51 0.00 1.45 17.30
C ALA A 51 0.99 0.78 16.32
N CYS A 52 1.07 1.31 15.10
CA CYS A 52 2.08 0.86 14.12
C CYS A 52 2.73 2.04 13.41
N GLU A 53 4.02 1.89 13.12
CA GLU A 53 4.75 2.72 12.18
C GLU A 53 4.74 2.00 10.82
N VAL A 54 4.38 2.74 9.78
CA VAL A 54 4.31 2.22 8.41
C VAL A 54 5.19 3.07 7.52
N THR A 55 6.19 2.43 6.91
CA THR A 55 7.06 3.05 5.90
C THR A 55 6.75 2.44 4.54
N LEU A 56 6.38 3.30 3.59
CA LEU A 56 6.20 2.95 2.18
C LEU A 56 7.32 3.58 1.37
N VAL A 57 8.07 2.76 0.63
CA VAL A 57 8.97 3.22 -0.41
C VAL A 57 8.39 2.77 -1.74
N HIS A 58 8.15 3.73 -2.64
CA HIS A 58 7.46 3.49 -3.89
C HIS A 58 8.12 4.24 -5.04
N TYR A 59 8.35 3.53 -6.14
CA TYR A 59 8.92 4.05 -7.37
C TYR A 59 8.19 3.42 -8.55
N GLU A 60 7.75 4.28 -9.47
CA GLU A 60 7.13 3.88 -10.72
C GLU A 60 7.53 4.87 -11.83
N ASP A 61 7.79 4.36 -13.03
CA ASP A 61 7.95 5.20 -14.21
C ASP A 61 6.64 5.28 -15.02
N MET A 62 5.84 6.30 -14.69
CA MET A 62 4.61 6.63 -15.42
C MET A 62 4.86 7.48 -16.67
N GLY A 63 6.10 7.97 -16.91
CA GLY A 63 6.41 8.99 -17.91
C GLY A 63 5.76 10.35 -17.66
N ILE A 64 5.36 10.62 -16.42
CA ILE A 64 4.81 11.93 -16.02
C ILE A 64 5.98 12.82 -15.60
N PRO A 65 6.00 14.11 -16.01
CA PRO A 65 7.03 15.04 -15.56
C PRO A 65 7.13 15.09 -14.02
N LYS A 66 8.36 15.07 -13.49
CA LYS A 66 8.64 14.96 -12.06
C LYS A 66 7.88 15.99 -11.22
N ASP A 67 7.74 17.21 -11.70
CA ASP A 67 7.07 18.28 -10.94
C ASP A 67 5.55 18.11 -10.89
N VAL A 68 4.96 17.55 -11.95
CA VAL A 68 3.53 17.14 -11.97
C VAL A 68 3.31 15.97 -11.01
N ALA A 69 4.20 14.99 -10.99
CA ALA A 69 4.14 13.88 -10.04
C ALA A 69 4.26 14.37 -8.59
N LYS A 70 5.21 15.27 -8.30
CA LYS A 70 5.35 15.90 -6.96
C LYS A 70 4.09 16.66 -6.56
N LEU A 71 3.47 17.40 -7.48
CA LEU A 71 2.23 18.12 -7.22
C LEU A 71 1.11 17.14 -6.86
N GLY A 72 0.97 16.06 -7.62
CA GLY A 72 0.00 14.99 -7.36
C GLY A 72 0.21 14.33 -6.01
N VAL A 73 1.46 14.01 -5.63
CA VAL A 73 1.78 13.45 -4.32
C VAL A 73 1.43 14.45 -3.20
N ARG A 74 1.84 15.71 -3.33
CA ARG A 74 1.60 16.74 -2.30
C ARG A 74 0.11 16.93 -2.00
N HIS A 75 -0.75 16.88 -3.02
CA HIS A 75 -2.19 17.11 -2.86
C HIS A 75 -2.99 15.81 -2.62
N GLY A 76 -2.56 14.70 -3.22
CA GLY A 76 -3.30 13.44 -3.23
C GLY A 76 -2.90 12.46 -2.12
N MET A 77 -1.63 12.45 -1.70
CA MET A 77 -1.11 11.40 -0.80
C MET A 77 -1.82 11.41 0.56
N TRP A 78 -2.07 12.58 1.13
CA TRP A 78 -2.80 12.67 2.40
C TRP A 78 -4.23 12.10 2.30
N GLY A 79 -4.89 12.29 1.16
CA GLY A 79 -6.19 11.67 0.88
C GLY A 79 -6.10 10.14 0.85
N ALA A 80 -5.06 9.59 0.21
CA ALA A 80 -4.80 8.16 0.19
C ALA A 80 -4.52 7.60 1.60
N VAL A 81 -3.70 8.28 2.40
CA VAL A 81 -3.41 7.89 3.80
C VAL A 81 -4.68 7.85 4.64
N LYS A 82 -5.56 8.86 4.53
CA LYS A 82 -6.86 8.87 5.24
C LYS A 82 -7.75 7.70 4.83
N LYS A 83 -7.82 7.38 3.53
CA LYS A 83 -8.58 6.23 3.03
C LYS A 83 -8.02 4.91 3.54
N LEU A 84 -6.70 4.75 3.53
CA LEU A 84 -6.01 3.56 4.04
C LEU A 84 -6.32 3.36 5.53
N HIS A 85 -6.20 4.41 6.35
CA HIS A 85 -6.55 4.34 7.78
C HIS A 85 -8.02 3.93 8.00
N SER A 86 -8.95 4.52 7.25
CA SER A 86 -10.37 4.16 7.31
C SER A 86 -10.60 2.69 6.94
N GLY A 87 -10.01 2.23 5.84
CA GLY A 87 -10.09 0.85 5.38
C GLY A 87 -9.53 -0.16 6.40
N MET A 88 -8.39 0.16 7.02
CA MET A 88 -7.80 -0.68 8.08
C MET A 88 -8.73 -0.79 9.29
N ARG A 89 -9.41 0.29 9.67
CA ARG A 89 -10.38 0.26 10.77
C ARG A 89 -11.62 -0.55 10.43
N ALA A 90 -12.14 -0.41 9.22
CA ALA A 90 -13.24 -1.24 8.73
C ALA A 90 -12.87 -2.73 8.73
N TYR A 91 -11.65 -3.07 8.28
CA TYR A 91 -11.14 -4.44 8.31
C TYR A 91 -11.04 -4.99 9.74
N GLN A 92 -10.49 -4.22 10.69
CA GLN A 92 -10.43 -4.64 12.10
C GLN A 92 -11.83 -4.90 12.68
N ASN A 93 -12.81 -4.06 12.35
CA ASN A 93 -14.19 -4.26 12.82
C ASN A 93 -14.81 -5.52 12.20
N ALA A 94 -14.67 -5.73 10.89
CA ALA A 94 -15.15 -6.93 10.22
C ALA A 94 -14.54 -8.21 10.81
N ARG A 95 -13.25 -8.18 11.18
CA ARG A 95 -12.56 -9.29 11.86
C ARG A 95 -13.12 -9.59 13.25
N LYS A 96 -13.61 -8.58 13.98
CA LYS A 96 -14.24 -8.77 15.30
C LYS A 96 -15.67 -9.30 15.20
N LEU A 97 -16.36 -9.00 14.11
CA LEU A 97 -17.74 -9.41 13.83
C LEU A 97 -17.84 -10.79 13.15
N ASP A 98 -16.73 -11.55 13.12
CA ASP A 98 -16.58 -12.85 12.45
C ASP A 98 -17.17 -12.91 11.02
N THR A 99 -17.10 -11.78 10.32
CA THR A 99 -17.60 -11.71 8.95
C THR A 99 -16.68 -12.54 8.05
N SER A 100 -17.27 -13.28 7.11
CA SER A 100 -16.50 -14.17 6.22
C SER A 100 -15.35 -13.42 5.56
N LEU A 101 -14.15 -14.00 5.62
CA LEU A 101 -12.95 -13.41 5.02
C LEU A 101 -13.14 -13.24 3.50
N SER A 102 -12.57 -12.17 2.95
CA SER A 102 -12.41 -12.07 1.50
C SER A 102 -11.47 -13.19 1.03
N ARG A 103 -11.65 -13.67 -0.20
CA ARG A 103 -10.84 -14.78 -0.75
C ARG A 103 -9.33 -14.55 -0.64
N CYS A 104 -8.87 -13.31 -0.74
CA CYS A 104 -7.44 -12.97 -0.64
C CYS A 104 -6.89 -12.97 0.80
N ALA A 105 -7.76 -12.93 1.82
CA ALA A 105 -7.36 -12.99 3.23
C ALA A 105 -7.31 -14.43 3.77
N LEU A 106 -7.68 -15.42 2.96
CA LEU A 106 -7.60 -16.86 3.27
C LEU A 106 -6.29 -17.51 2.79
N ILE A 107 -5.42 -16.74 2.12
CA ILE A 107 -4.15 -17.19 1.54
C ILE A 107 -3.01 -16.88 2.51
#